data_AF-W9BTN4-F1
#
_entry.id   AF-W9BTN4-F1
#
_cell.length_a   1.000
_cell.length_b   1.000
_cell.length_c   1.000
_cell.angle_alpha   90.00
_cell.angle_beta   90.00
_cell.angle_gamma   90.00
#
_symmetry.space_group_name_H-M   'P 1'
#
loop_
_entity.id
_entity.type
_entity.pdbx_description
1 polymer ?
#
loop_
_entity_poly.entity_id
_entity_poly.type
_entity_poly.pdbx_seq_one_letter_code
_entity_poly.pdbx_strand_id
1 'polypeptide(L)'
;MSRTAKIAGVAALAGMMVTVATVTVSRPEQPMAASPISREPDDQRLAADLRRCRTITMPDSGCEAAWEAKRRSFFGRDDKQ
;
A
#
# COMPACT_ATOMS: atom_id res chain seq x y z
N MET A 1 -13.45 -4.90 -37.89
CA MET A 1 -13.13 -5.81 -36.75
C MET A 1 -14.32 -6.72 -36.48
N SER A 2 -14.13 -8.04 -36.48
CA SER A 2 -15.22 -8.98 -36.18
C SER A 2 -15.67 -8.81 -34.72
N ARG A 3 -16.95 -9.10 -34.43
CA ARG A 3 -17.50 -9.07 -33.07
C ARG A 3 -16.71 -9.99 -32.14
N THR A 4 -16.28 -11.15 -32.65
CA THR A 4 -15.47 -12.13 -31.93
C THR A 4 -14.11 -11.56 -31.51
N ALA A 5 -13.45 -10.81 -32.40
CA ALA A 5 -12.18 -10.17 -32.08
C ALA A 5 -12.32 -9.09 -30.98
N LYS A 6 -13.43 -8.34 -31.00
CA LYS A 6 -13.74 -7.36 -29.94
C LYS A 6 -13.98 -8.03 -28.58
N ILE A 7 -14.75 -9.12 -28.56
CA ILE A 7 -15.05 -9.86 -27.34
C ILE A 7 -13.78 -10.48 -26.75
N ALA A 8 -12.94 -11.10 -27.59
CA ALA A 8 -11.67 -11.68 -27.16
C ALA A 8 -10.73 -10.60 -26.56
N GLY A 9 -10.67 -9.41 -27.17
CA GLY A 9 -9.87 -8.31 -26.64
C GLY A 9 -10.35 -7.83 -25.26
N VAL A 10 -11.66 -7.66 -25.07
CA VAL A 10 -12.22 -7.24 -23.78
C VAL A 10 -11.99 -8.30 -22.70
N ALA A 11 -12.17 -9.59 -23.04
CA ALA A 11 -11.93 -10.69 -22.10
C ALA A 11 -10.46 -10.76 -21.65
N ALA A 12 -9.52 -10.57 -22.58
CA ALA A 12 -8.08 -10.56 -22.26
C ALA A 12 -7.72 -9.41 -21.32
N LEU A 13 -8.23 -8.20 -21.58
CA LEU A 13 -7.99 -7.04 -20.72
C LEU A 13 -8.56 -7.24 -19.32
N ALA A 14 -9.78 -7.75 -19.21
CA ALA A 14 -10.40 -8.04 -17.93
C ALA A 14 -9.60 -9.08 -17.13
N GLY A 15 -9.15 -10.15 -17.79
CA GLY A 15 -8.30 -11.18 -17.15
C GLY A 15 -6.96 -10.63 -16.66
N MET A 16 -6.33 -9.73 -17.43
CA MET A 16 -5.09 -9.07 -17.02
C MET A 16 -5.31 -8.16 -15.80
N MET A 17 -6.42 -7.45 -15.75
CA MET A 17 -6.75 -6.60 -14.61
C MET A 17 -6.95 -7.41 -13.32
N VAL A 18 -7.65 -8.55 -13.41
CA VAL A 18 -7.87 -9.46 -12.28
C VAL A 18 -6.56 -10.06 -11.78
N THR A 19 -5.67 -10.50 -12.68
CA THR A 19 -4.37 -11.07 -12.31
C THR A 19 -3.44 -10.04 -11.64
N VAL A 20 -3.46 -8.79 -12.08
CA VAL A 20 -2.71 -7.72 -11.40
C VAL A 20 -3.26 -7.49 -10.00
N ALA A 21 -4.58 -7.40 -9.85
CA ALA A 21 -5.22 -7.20 -8.55
C ALA A 21 -4.87 -8.33 -7.58
N THR A 22 -4.92 -9.60 -8.01
CA THR A 22 -4.57 -10.74 -7.15
C THR A 22 -3.09 -10.72 -6.76
N VAL A 23 -2.18 -10.43 -7.67
CA VAL A 23 -0.75 -10.30 -7.31
C VAL A 23 -0.53 -9.17 -6.32
N THR A 24 -1.22 -8.03 -6.45
CA THR A 24 -1.06 -6.92 -5.51
C THR A 24 -1.55 -7.24 -4.10
N VAL A 25 -2.69 -7.94 -3.97
CA VAL A 25 -3.21 -8.31 -2.64
C VAL A 25 -2.43 -9.46 -2.00
N SER A 26 -1.87 -10.37 -2.81
CA SER A 26 -1.18 -11.55 -2.31
C SER A 26 0.29 -11.33 -1.96
N ARG A 27 0.88 -10.16 -2.26
CA ARG A 27 2.28 -9.90 -1.91
C ARG A 27 2.42 -9.73 -0.39
N PRO A 28 3.08 -10.67 0.32
CA PRO A 28 3.44 -10.43 1.70
C PRO A 28 4.44 -9.28 1.74
N GLU A 29 4.28 -8.40 2.73
CA GLU A 29 5.22 -7.31 2.98
C GLU A 29 6.58 -7.95 3.32
N GLN A 30 7.53 -7.93 2.38
CA GLN A 30 8.88 -8.38 2.67
C GLN A 30 9.50 -7.37 3.63
N PRO A 31 9.98 -7.79 4.82
CA PRO A 31 10.69 -6.89 5.72
C PRO A 31 11.98 -6.46 5.03
N MET A 32 12.01 -5.24 4.46
CA MET A 32 13.29 -4.60 4.17
C MET A 32 13.99 -4.41 5.49
N ALA A 33 15.17 -5.00 5.64
CA ALA A 33 16.05 -4.72 6.77
C ALA A 33 16.44 -3.24 6.71
N ALA A 34 15.75 -2.41 7.49
CA ALA A 34 16.09 -1.01 7.65
C ALA A 34 17.36 -0.90 8.51
N SER A 35 18.34 -0.10 8.06
CA SER A 35 19.43 0.32 8.93
C SER A 35 18.86 1.19 10.06
N PRO A 36 19.26 0.99 11.33
CA PRO A 36 18.67 1.71 12.44
C PRO A 36 19.19 3.15 12.46
N ILE A 37 18.38 4.08 12.00
CA ILE A 37 18.46 5.48 12.43
C ILE A 37 17.60 5.56 13.69
N SER A 38 18.21 5.93 14.83
CA SER A 38 17.53 6.04 16.14
C SER A 38 16.39 7.07 16.10
N ARG A 39 15.19 6.63 15.70
CA ARG A 39 13.88 7.26 15.90
C ARG A 39 12.84 6.21 16.34
N GLU A 40 13.35 5.18 17.02
CA GLU A 40 12.71 3.87 17.17
C GLU A 40 11.37 3.84 17.93
N PRO A 41 11.13 4.63 19.00
CA PRO A 41 9.86 4.55 19.73
C PRO A 41 8.67 5.09 18.93
N ASP A 42 8.87 6.11 18.11
CA ASP A 42 7.80 6.74 17.33
C ASP A 42 7.48 5.92 16.08
N ASP A 43 8.52 5.43 15.39
CA ASP A 43 8.39 4.55 14.24
C ASP A 43 7.68 3.23 14.58
N GLN A 44 7.93 2.67 15.77
CA GLN A 44 7.26 1.46 16.23
C GLN A 44 5.77 1.68 16.52
N ARG A 45 5.40 2.83 17.09
CA ARG A 45 3.98 3.19 17.30
C ARG A 45 3.29 3.41 15.96
N LEU A 46 3.92 4.15 15.05
CA LEU A 46 3.41 4.38 13.70
C LEU A 46 3.21 3.05 12.94
N ALA A 47 4.14 2.12 13.06
CA ALA A 47 4.01 0.78 12.47
C ALA A 47 2.88 -0.05 13.12
N ALA A 48 2.63 0.11 14.42
CA ALA A 48 1.51 -0.53 15.11
C ALA A 48 0.17 0.04 14.64
N ASP A 49 0.07 1.36 14.50
CA ASP A 49 -1.14 2.04 14.02
C ASP A 49 -1.46 1.63 12.57
N LEU A 50 -0.47 1.60 11.68
CA LEU A 50 -0.67 1.13 10.30
C LEU A 50 -1.14 -0.33 10.23
N ARG A 51 -0.65 -1.21 11.11
CA ARG A 51 -1.12 -2.60 11.20
C ARG A 51 -2.58 -2.69 11.63
N ARG A 52 -3.00 -1.85 12.58
CA ARG A 52 -4.40 -1.75 12.99
C ARG A 52 -5.28 -1.20 11.86
N CYS A 53 -4.80 -0.20 11.14
CA CYS A 53 -5.56 0.42 10.05
C CYS A 53 -5.89 -0.56 8.91
N ARG A 54 -5.04 -1.56 8.67
CA ARG A 54 -5.32 -2.63 7.69
C ARG A 54 -6.56 -3.46 8.00
N THR A 55 -7.03 -3.50 9.25
CA THR A 55 -8.21 -4.27 9.66
C THR A 55 -9.49 -3.44 9.68
N ILE A 56 -9.39 -2.12 9.49
CA ILE A 56 -10.53 -1.22 9.53
C ILE A 56 -11.04 -1.01 8.10
N THR A 57 -12.32 -1.28 7.87
CA THR A 57 -12.98 -1.15 6.56
C THR A 57 -13.83 0.11 6.42
N MET A 58 -14.00 0.86 7.52
CA MET A 58 -14.65 2.16 7.54
C MET A 58 -13.61 3.29 7.51
N PRO A 59 -13.95 4.47 6.97
CA PRO A 59 -13.05 5.62 7.01
C PRO A 59 -12.69 6.00 8.46
N ASP A 60 -11.40 6.08 8.75
CA ASP A 60 -10.88 6.45 10.06
C ASP A 60 -9.82 7.55 9.89
N SER A 61 -10.06 8.70 10.52
CA SER A 61 -9.17 9.85 10.41
C SER A 61 -7.81 9.62 11.06
N GLY A 62 -7.73 8.73 12.06
CA GLY A 62 -6.46 8.32 12.67
C GLY A 62 -5.61 7.52 11.69
N CYS A 63 -6.24 6.67 10.88
CA CYS A 63 -5.55 5.90 9.84
C CYS A 63 -5.02 6.76 8.70
N GLU A 64 -5.78 7.76 8.26
CA GLU A 64 -5.28 8.72 7.26
C GLU A 64 -4.08 9.51 7.79
N ALA A 65 -4.13 9.97 9.04
CA ALA A 65 -3.02 10.69 9.66
C ALA A 65 -1.75 9.82 9.79
N ALA A 66 -1.91 8.55 10.20
CA ALA A 66 -0.80 7.59 10.28
C ALA A 66 -0.18 7.32 8.88
N TRP A 67 -1.02 7.21 7.85
CA TRP A 67 -0.54 7.06 6.48
C TRP A 67 0.25 8.29 6.00
N GLU A 68 -0.25 9.49 6.24
CA GLU A 68 0.45 10.72 5.86
C GLU A 68 1.78 10.89 6.58
N ALA A 69 1.86 10.53 7.86
CA ALA A 69 3.10 10.53 8.62
C ALA A 69 4.13 9.57 8.02
N LYS A 70 3.73 8.33 7.71
CA LYS A 70 4.63 7.35 7.06
C LYS A 70 5.08 7.81 5.69
N ARG A 71 4.18 8.42 4.91
CA ARG A 71 4.46 8.95 3.58
C ARG A 71 5.50 10.08 3.65
N ARG A 72 5.36 11.02 4.58
CA ARG A 72 6.34 12.10 4.78
C ARG A 72 7.72 11.56 5.17
N SER A 73 7.76 10.60 6.09
CA SER A 73 8.97 9.92 6.54
C SER A 73 9.69 9.22 5.38
N PHE A 74 8.94 8.50 4.54
CA PHE A 74 9.50 7.83 3.35
C PHE A 74 10.16 8.81 2.37
N PHE A 75 9.59 10.00 2.20
CA PHE A 75 10.13 11.04 1.32
C PHE A 75 11.17 11.94 1.98
N GLY A 76 11.64 11.63 3.20
CA GLY A 76 12.61 12.46 3.94
C GLY A 76 12.10 13.87 4.22
N ARG A 77 10.78 14.08 4.21
CA ARG A 77 10.17 15.40 4.45
C ARG A 77 10.12 15.77 5.93
N ASP A 78 10.43 14.82 6.79
CA ASP A 78 10.50 15.00 8.25
C ASP A 78 11.89 15.47 8.71
N ASP A 79 12.87 15.55 7.79
CA ASP A 79 14.25 15.94 8.07
C ASP A 79 14.54 17.43 7.77
N LYS A 80 13.49 18.25 7.56
CA LYS A 80 13.61 19.72 7.39
C LYS A 80 12.97 20.51 8.53
N GLN A 81 13.40 20.23 9.77
CA GLN A 81 13.27 21.17 10.88
C GLN A 81 14.65 21.50 11.42
#